data_AF-A0A7Y4XXR1-F1
#
_entry.id   AF-A0A7Y4XXR1-F1
#
_cell.length_a   1.000
_cell.length_b   1.000
_cell.length_c   1.000
_cell.angle_alpha   90.00
_cell.angle_beta   90.00
_cell.angle_gamma   90.00
#
_symmetry.space_group_name_H-M   'P 1'
#
loop_
_entity.id
_entity.type
_entity.pdbx_description
1 polymer ?
#
loop_
_entity_poly.entity_id
_entity_poly.type
_entity_poly.pdbx_seq_one_letter_code
_entity_poly.pdbx_strand_id
1 'polypeptide(L)'
;MRKLLGTFATVALLSLSAQVFAGADVGEKIYKQAFGRGCGACHDIATNPQLTANIKAGKLDKAKFATTIKEGKNGMPKAGAAIMAVGAVKSAGLTEDQAIDAIYDYLAK
;
A
#
# COMPACT_ATOMS: atom_id res chain seq x y z
N MET A 1 -42.17 17.80 -3.38
CA MET A 1 -40.92 17.02 -3.61
C MET A 1 -39.72 17.97 -3.60
N ARG A 2 -39.01 18.13 -2.47
CA ARG A 2 -37.75 18.93 -2.40
C ARG A 2 -36.87 18.70 -1.15
N LYS A 3 -37.20 17.76 -0.26
CA LYS A 3 -36.52 17.59 1.04
C LYS A 3 -35.67 16.31 1.20
N LEU A 4 -35.46 15.53 0.14
CA LEU A 4 -34.78 14.23 0.23
C LEU A 4 -33.30 14.22 -0.26
N LEU A 5 -32.76 15.34 -0.73
CA LEU A 5 -31.39 15.36 -1.27
C LEU A 5 -30.29 15.60 -0.23
N GLY A 6 -30.62 16.01 1.00
CA GLY A 6 -29.61 16.40 2.00
C GLY A 6 -28.93 15.24 2.73
N THR A 7 -29.57 14.08 2.83
CA THR A 7 -29.15 13.00 3.74
C THR A 7 -28.22 11.95 3.10
N PHE A 8 -28.12 11.91 1.76
CA PHE A 8 -27.26 10.95 1.05
C PHE A 8 -25.80 11.40 0.93
N ALA A 9 -25.53 12.71 0.94
CA ALA A 9 -24.16 13.23 0.82
C ALA A 9 -23.32 12.95 2.09
N THR A 10 -23.94 12.89 3.26
CA THR A 10 -23.26 12.72 4.54
C THR A 10 -22.75 11.29 4.73
N VAL A 11 -23.48 10.27 4.25
CA VAL A 11 -23.06 8.86 4.35
C VAL A 11 -21.90 8.55 3.40
N ALA A 12 -21.89 9.14 2.20
CA ALA A 12 -20.83 8.93 1.21
C ALA A 12 -19.47 9.50 1.66
N LEU A 13 -19.44 10.65 2.34
CA LEU A 13 -18.19 11.20 2.89
C LEU A 13 -17.65 10.37 4.06
N LEU A 14 -18.52 9.78 4.88
CA LEU A 14 -18.12 8.91 6.00
C LEU A 14 -17.56 7.56 5.51
N SER A 15 -18.10 7.00 4.42
CA SER A 15 -17.50 5.81 3.80
C SER A 15 -16.13 6.08 3.18
N LEU A 16 -15.92 7.24 2.56
CA LEU A 16 -14.65 7.57 1.90
C LEU A 16 -13.52 7.86 2.90
N SER A 17 -13.86 8.48 4.04
CA SER A 17 -12.90 8.71 5.13
C SER A 17 -12.48 7.41 5.84
N ALA A 18 -13.38 6.43 5.98
CA ALA A 18 -13.04 5.12 6.51
C ALA A 18 -12.04 4.33 5.61
N GLN A 19 -12.14 4.48 4.28
CA GLN A 19 -11.21 3.84 3.35
C GLN A 19 -9.79 4.42 3.44
N VAL A 20 -9.66 5.72 3.73
CA VAL A 20 -8.35 6.40 3.87
C VAL A 20 -7.62 5.93 5.14
N PHE A 21 -8.34 5.74 6.25
CA PHE A 21 -7.73 5.20 7.48
C PHE A 21 -7.41 3.71 7.39
N ALA A 22 -8.21 2.92 6.66
CA ALA A 22 -7.93 1.51 6.44
C ALA A 22 -6.68 1.26 5.57
N GLY A 23 -6.39 2.13 4.59
CA GLY A 23 -5.24 1.98 3.70
C GLY A 23 -3.90 1.93 4.44
N ALA A 24 -3.75 2.75 5.48
CA ALA A 24 -2.55 2.83 6.30
C ALA A 24 -2.23 1.53 7.07
N ASP A 25 -3.26 0.82 7.55
CA ASP A 25 -3.15 -0.48 8.21
C ASP A 25 -2.95 -1.62 7.20
N VAL A 26 -3.47 -1.46 5.98
CA VAL A 26 -3.29 -2.45 4.90
C VAL A 26 -1.85 -2.45 4.40
N GLY A 27 -1.19 -1.30 4.32
CA GLY A 27 0.22 -1.20 3.92
C GLY A 27 1.16 -2.03 4.80
N GLU A 28 0.99 -1.94 6.13
CA GLU A 28 1.74 -2.75 7.09
C GLU A 28 1.47 -4.24 6.92
N LYS A 29 0.19 -4.62 6.76
CA LYS A 29 -0.20 -6.02 6.56
C LYS A 29 0.41 -6.58 5.28
N ILE A 30 0.39 -5.83 4.18
CA ILE A 30 1.06 -6.24 2.94
C ILE A 30 2.56 -6.42 3.20
N TYR A 31 3.22 -5.44 3.83
CA TYR A 31 4.66 -5.51 4.12
C TYR A 31 5.02 -6.77 4.93
N LYS A 32 4.18 -7.18 5.87
CA LYS A 32 4.42 -8.35 6.72
C LYS A 32 4.01 -9.68 6.08
N GLN A 33 3.12 -9.69 5.09
CA GLN A 33 2.46 -10.93 4.61
C GLN A 33 2.71 -11.27 3.14
N ALA A 34 3.09 -10.31 2.29
CA ALA A 34 3.35 -10.56 0.88
C ALA A 34 4.37 -11.71 0.71
N PHE A 35 4.21 -12.52 -0.33
CA PHE A 35 5.02 -13.73 -0.58
C PHE A 35 5.00 -14.78 0.55
N GLY A 36 4.06 -14.69 1.50
CA GLY A 36 3.95 -15.62 2.64
C GLY A 36 5.01 -15.43 3.73
N ARG A 37 5.98 -14.53 3.53
CA ARG A 37 7.07 -14.22 4.48
C ARG A 37 7.27 -12.73 4.75
N GLY A 38 6.53 -11.88 4.04
CA GLY A 38 6.67 -10.43 4.07
C GLY A 38 7.84 -9.90 3.24
N CYS A 39 7.75 -8.61 2.93
CA CYS A 39 8.80 -7.81 2.28
C CYS A 39 10.03 -7.67 3.19
N GLY A 40 9.82 -7.63 4.51
CA GLY A 40 10.89 -7.50 5.51
C GLY A 40 11.95 -8.61 5.44
N ALA A 41 11.57 -9.81 4.98
CA ALA A 41 12.50 -10.92 4.79
C ALA A 41 13.65 -10.61 3.81
N CYS A 42 13.52 -9.59 2.96
CA CYS A 42 14.61 -9.12 2.09
C CYS A 42 15.03 -7.68 2.39
N HIS A 43 14.13 -6.85 2.93
CA HIS A 43 14.37 -5.42 3.12
C HIS A 43 14.82 -5.02 4.53
N ASP A 44 14.62 -5.87 5.53
CA ASP A 44 15.02 -5.59 6.92
C ASP A 44 16.40 -6.21 7.26
N ILE A 45 17.03 -6.88 6.28
CA ILE A 45 18.37 -7.46 6.46
C ILE A 45 19.42 -6.34 6.35
N ALA A 46 20.40 -6.35 7.26
CA ALA A 46 21.43 -5.31 7.43
C ALA A 46 22.26 -4.99 6.18
N THR A 47 22.23 -5.82 5.13
CA THR A 47 22.89 -5.57 3.84
C THR A 47 22.05 -4.76 2.84
N ASN A 48 20.77 -4.50 3.12
CA ASN A 48 19.90 -3.63 2.30
C ASN A 48 18.94 -2.71 3.12
N PRO A 49 19.37 -2.04 4.22
CA PRO A 49 18.46 -1.27 5.09
C PRO A 49 18.06 0.11 4.51
N GLN A 50 18.26 0.31 3.21
CA GLN A 50 18.15 1.62 2.56
C GLN A 50 16.72 1.94 2.10
N LEU A 51 15.76 0.99 2.16
CA LEU A 51 14.42 1.17 1.60
C LEU A 51 13.70 2.38 2.25
N THR A 52 13.49 2.32 3.56
CA THR A 52 12.83 3.39 4.32
C THR A 52 13.64 4.69 4.26
N ALA A 53 14.97 4.60 4.36
CA ALA A 53 15.85 5.77 4.27
C ALA A 53 15.74 6.50 2.92
N ASN A 54 15.71 5.76 1.81
CA ASN A 54 15.59 6.31 0.47
C ASN A 54 14.21 6.91 0.21
N ILE A 55 13.14 6.31 0.75
CA ILE A 55 11.78 6.86 0.68
C ILE A 55 11.73 8.18 1.43
N LYS A 56 12.18 8.22 2.70
CA LYS A 56 12.19 9.45 3.53
C LYS A 56 13.09 10.54 2.97
N ALA A 57 14.20 10.17 2.32
CA ALA A 57 15.09 11.12 1.64
C ALA A 57 14.60 11.56 0.25
N GLY A 58 13.43 11.09 -0.22
CA GLY A 58 12.89 11.41 -1.55
C GLY A 58 13.66 10.81 -2.73
N LYS A 59 14.65 9.94 -2.47
CA LYS A 59 15.44 9.24 -3.51
C LYS A 59 14.64 8.13 -4.19
N LEU A 60 13.66 7.58 -3.47
CA LEU A 60 12.69 6.63 -3.98
C LEU A 60 11.29 7.24 -3.81
N ASP A 61 10.85 7.99 -4.83
CA ASP A 61 9.50 8.55 -4.87
C ASP A 61 8.44 7.48 -5.17
N LYS A 62 7.16 7.83 -4.99
CA LYS A 62 6.02 6.92 -5.15
C LYS A 62 5.97 6.28 -6.55
N ALA A 63 6.30 7.03 -7.61
CA ALA A 63 6.30 6.53 -8.97
C ALA A 63 7.41 5.49 -9.19
N LYS A 64 8.65 5.80 -8.81
CA LYS A 64 9.79 4.86 -8.89
C LYS A 64 9.56 3.63 -8.02
N PHE A 65 8.97 3.80 -6.85
CA PHE A 65 8.58 2.69 -5.97
C PHE A 65 7.57 1.77 -6.67
N ALA A 66 6.50 2.34 -7.21
CA ALA A 66 5.48 1.57 -7.93
C ALA A 66 6.05 0.82 -9.14
N THR A 67 6.88 1.48 -9.96
CA THR A 67 7.59 0.83 -11.07
C THR A 67 8.44 -0.34 -10.56
N THR A 68 9.22 -0.14 -9.51
CA THR A 68 10.07 -1.20 -8.93
C THR A 68 9.25 -2.40 -8.44
N ILE A 69 8.08 -2.16 -7.84
CA ILE A 69 7.17 -3.22 -7.37
C ILE A 69 6.59 -4.02 -8.54
N LYS A 70 6.18 -3.33 -9.61
CA LYS A 70 5.55 -3.96 -10.78
C LYS A 70 6.55 -4.70 -11.66
N GLU A 71 7.76 -4.17 -11.78
CA GLU A 71 8.77 -4.67 -12.72
C GLU A 71 9.81 -5.57 -12.05
N GLY A 72 10.02 -5.43 -10.74
CA GLY A 72 11.17 -6.00 -10.04
C GLY A 72 12.46 -5.23 -10.38
N LYS A 73 13.51 -5.45 -9.59
CA LYS A 73 14.83 -4.81 -9.79
C LYS A 73 15.94 -5.55 -9.06
N ASN A 74 17.07 -5.79 -9.73
CA ASN A 74 18.31 -6.30 -9.10
C ASN A 74 18.11 -7.51 -8.17
N GLY A 75 17.34 -8.51 -8.61
CA GLY A 75 17.02 -9.71 -7.82
C GLY A 75 15.74 -9.62 -6.98
N MET A 76 15.12 -8.44 -6.86
CA MET A 76 13.76 -8.30 -6.36
C MET A 76 12.76 -8.82 -7.42
N PRO A 77 11.89 -9.79 -7.09
CA PRO A 77 10.85 -10.26 -7.99
C PRO A 77 9.74 -9.22 -8.15
N LYS A 78 8.95 -9.34 -9.23
CA LYS A 78 7.68 -8.60 -9.39
C LYS A 78 6.75 -8.96 -8.23
N ALA A 79 6.18 -7.96 -7.56
CA ALA A 79 5.42 -8.17 -6.33
C ALA A 79 3.91 -7.91 -6.47
N GLY A 80 3.42 -7.37 -7.59
CA GLY A 80 2.00 -7.04 -7.80
C GLY A 80 1.04 -8.19 -7.44
N ALA A 81 1.24 -9.37 -8.04
CA ALA A 81 0.40 -10.54 -7.74
C ALA A 81 0.48 -11.01 -6.28
N ALA A 82 1.68 -10.95 -5.67
CA ALA A 82 1.87 -11.36 -4.28
C ALA A 82 1.23 -10.37 -3.29
N ILE A 83 1.23 -9.08 -3.63
CA ILE A 83 0.54 -8.02 -2.89
C ILE A 83 -0.98 -8.25 -2.97
N MET A 84 -1.51 -8.47 -4.17
CA MET A 84 -2.95 -8.67 -4.38
C MET A 84 -3.48 -9.97 -3.74
N ALA A 85 -2.62 -10.95 -3.51
CA ALA A 85 -2.96 -12.18 -2.80
C ALA A 85 -3.13 -11.99 -1.28
N VAL A 86 -2.72 -10.85 -0.72
CA VAL A 86 -2.86 -10.57 0.72
C VAL A 86 -4.33 -10.34 1.05
N GLY A 87 -4.86 -11.11 2.01
CA GLY A 87 -6.28 -11.07 2.38
C GLY A 87 -6.78 -9.66 2.74
N ALA A 88 -5.96 -8.85 3.40
CA ALA A 88 -6.29 -7.47 3.75
C ALA A 88 -6.56 -6.58 2.54
N VAL A 89 -5.86 -6.80 1.42
CA VAL A 89 -6.07 -6.06 0.16
C VAL A 89 -7.44 -6.36 -0.41
N LYS A 90 -7.80 -7.64 -0.46
CA LYS A 90 -9.12 -8.09 -0.92
C LYS A 90 -10.24 -7.60 0.00
N SER A 91 -10.07 -7.70 1.31
CA SER A 91 -11.06 -7.23 2.30
C SER A 91 -11.28 -5.72 2.23
N ALA A 92 -10.23 -4.95 1.93
CA ALA A 92 -10.32 -3.50 1.76
C ALA A 92 -10.78 -3.06 0.36
N GLY A 93 -10.91 -4.00 -0.59
CA GLY A 93 -11.34 -3.71 -1.96
C GLY A 93 -10.35 -2.83 -2.74
N LEU A 94 -9.06 -2.89 -2.41
CA LEU A 94 -8.05 -2.05 -3.05
C LEU A 94 -7.68 -2.57 -4.42
N THR A 95 -7.40 -1.67 -5.35
CA THR A 95 -6.69 -1.98 -6.60
C THR A 95 -5.21 -2.23 -6.34
N GLU A 96 -4.48 -2.76 -7.33
CA GLU A 96 -3.03 -2.94 -7.22
C GLU A 96 -2.32 -1.61 -6.94
N ASP A 97 -2.67 -0.54 -7.63
CA ASP A 97 -2.07 0.78 -7.42
C ASP A 97 -2.34 1.32 -6.01
N GLN A 98 -3.57 1.16 -5.51
CA GLN A 98 -3.93 1.57 -4.15
C GLN A 98 -3.19 0.74 -3.09
N ALA A 99 -3.00 -0.55 -3.33
CA ALA A 99 -2.25 -1.42 -2.44
C ALA A 99 -0.76 -1.07 -2.41
N ILE A 100 -0.17 -0.74 -3.57
CA ILE A 100 1.21 -0.25 -3.67
C ILE A 100 1.37 1.08 -2.92
N ASP A 101 0.43 2.00 -3.12
CA ASP A 101 0.41 3.29 -2.44
C ASP A 101 0.32 3.11 -0.92
N ALA A 102 -0.51 2.20 -0.44
CA ALA A 102 -0.62 1.88 0.98
C ALA A 102 0.72 1.39 1.57
N ILE A 103 1.49 0.57 0.84
CA ILE A 103 2.82 0.14 1.28
C ILE A 103 3.77 1.34 1.36
N TYR A 104 3.79 2.18 0.34
CA TYR A 104 4.63 3.37 0.31
C TYR A 104 4.33 4.30 1.49
N ASP A 105 3.05 4.57 1.72
CA ASP A 105 2.58 5.44 2.81
C ASP A 105 2.91 4.83 4.18
N TYR A 106 2.87 3.51 4.34
CA TYR A 106 3.34 2.83 5.54
C TYR A 106 4.86 3.02 5.77
N LEU A 107 5.67 2.85 4.72
CA LEU A 107 7.13 2.99 4.81
C LEU A 107 7.61 4.44 4.94
N ALA A 108 6.79 5.40 4.52
CA ALA A 108 7.10 6.83 4.61
C ALA A 108 6.91 7.41 6.03
N LYS A 109 6.14 6.73 6.90
CA LYS A 109 6.00 7.07 8.33
C LYS A 109 7.33 6.92 9.05
#